data_AF-A0A497GW24-F1
#
_entry.id   AF-A0A497GW24-F1
#
_cell.length_a   1.000
_cell.length_b   1.000
_cell.length_c   1.000
_cell.angle_alpha   90.00
_cell.angle_beta   90.00
_cell.angle_gamma   90.00
#
_symmetry.space_group_name_H-M   'P 1'
#
loop_
_entity.id
_entity.type
_entity.pdbx_description
1 polymer ?
#
loop_
_entity_poly.entity_id
_entity_poly.type
_entity_poly.pdbx_seq_one_letter_code
_entity_poly.pdbx_strand_id
1 'polypeptide(L)'
;MKAVLINAFNEGFELGRKLVEKAKKSKRLVLSRYIPVDDFLYGEWGEYSAPLGSQEEFLDGLFEALEENLPGGWSWDYDYCNDPEGYLTIRKGAQ
;
A
#
# COMPACT_ATOMS: atom_id res chain seq x y z
N MET A 1 -3.91 19.82 21.70
CA MET A 1 -3.53 18.51 21.12
C MET A 1 -2.77 18.78 19.84
N LYS A 2 -1.53 18.29 19.69
CA LYS A 2 -0.79 18.40 18.43
C LYS A 2 -1.40 17.39 17.47
N ALA A 3 -1.98 17.85 16.36
CA ALA A 3 -2.26 17.00 15.23
C ALA A 3 -0.93 16.40 14.78
N VAL A 4 -0.76 15.08 14.94
CA VAL A 4 0.29 14.37 14.23
C VAL A 4 -0.15 14.44 12.78
N LEU A 5 0.52 15.27 11.98
CA LEU A 5 0.41 15.18 10.52
C LEU A 5 0.97 13.82 10.15
N ILE A 6 0.07 12.84 10.07
CA ILE A 6 0.36 11.54 9.52
C ILE A 6 0.67 11.80 8.04
N ASN A 7 1.89 11.48 7.62
CA ASN A 7 2.29 11.59 6.22
C ASN A 7 1.79 10.32 5.50
N ALA A 8 0.71 10.45 4.72
CA ALA A 8 0.05 9.35 4.01
C ALA A 8 1.03 8.53 3.16
N PHE A 9 1.99 9.21 2.52
CA PHE A 9 3.08 8.58 1.79
C PHE A 9 3.89 7.62 2.67
N ASN A 10 4.31 8.04 3.87
CA ASN A 10 5.10 7.18 4.75
C ASN A 10 4.31 5.93 5.20
N GLU A 11 2.99 6.04 5.36
CA GLU A 11 2.14 4.90 5.70
C GLU A 11 2.04 3.91 4.55
N GLY A 12 1.84 4.42 3.32
CA GLY A 12 1.89 3.64 2.09
C GLY A 12 3.21 2.89 1.96
N PHE A 13 4.32 3.62 2.14
CA PHE A 13 5.68 3.08 2.03
C PHE A 13 5.94 1.96 3.04
N GLU A 14 5.56 2.16 4.31
CA GLU A 14 5.68 1.13 5.34
C GLU A 14 4.78 -0.08 5.08
N LEU A 15 3.59 0.12 4.52
CA LEU A 15 2.73 -0.99 4.08
C LEU A 15 3.40 -1.78 2.94
N GLY A 16 3.94 -1.11 1.93
CA GLY A 16 4.66 -1.72 0.82
C GLY A 16 5.82 -2.59 1.29
N ARG A 17 6.68 -2.08 2.17
CA ARG A 17 7.77 -2.85 2.79
C ARG A 17 7.27 -4.11 3.49
N LYS A 18 6.20 -4.00 4.28
CA LYS A 18 5.59 -5.15 4.98
C LYS A 18 5.05 -6.19 4.00
N LEU A 19 4.44 -5.76 2.90
CA LEU A 19 3.92 -6.66 1.86
C LEU A 19 5.04 -7.39 1.14
N VAL A 20 6.14 -6.70 0.80
CA VAL A 20 7.35 -7.31 0.24
C VAL A 20 7.94 -8.35 1.19
N GLU A 21 8.10 -8.01 2.48
CA GLU A 21 8.62 -8.96 3.48
C GLU A 21 7.71 -10.17 3.67
N LYS A 22 6.40 -9.97 3.64
CA LYS A 22 5.43 -11.07 3.66
C LYS A 22 5.55 -11.94 2.41
N ALA A 23 5.74 -11.34 1.25
CA ALA A 23 5.88 -12.06 -0.01
C ALA A 23 7.17 -12.89 -0.05
N LYS A 24 8.30 -12.34 0.43
CA LYS A 24 9.59 -13.05 0.62
C LYS A 24 9.43 -14.31 1.47
N LYS A 25 8.74 -14.21 2.60
CA LYS A 25 8.51 -15.32 3.55
C LYS A 25 7.45 -16.33 3.06
N SER A 26 6.60 -15.93 2.12
CA SER A 26 5.54 -16.79 1.58
C SER A 26 6.10 -17.92 0.73
N LYS A 27 5.54 -19.14 0.86
CA LYS A 27 5.80 -20.24 -0.09
C LYS A 27 5.03 -20.10 -1.40
N ARG A 28 4.03 -19.20 -1.46
CA ARG A 28 3.23 -18.97 -2.66
C ARG A 28 4.02 -18.17 -3.69
N LEU A 29 3.86 -18.52 -4.97
CA LEU A 29 4.43 -17.76 -6.09
C LEU A 29 3.70 -16.44 -6.33
N VAL A 30 2.44 -16.33 -5.91
CA VAL A 30 1.61 -15.14 -6.08
C VAL A 30 0.98 -14.77 -4.74
N LEU A 31 1.02 -13.48 -4.40
CA LEU A 31 0.35 -12.88 -3.25
C LEU A 31 -0.52 -11.73 -3.75
N SER A 32 -1.84 -11.88 -3.67
CA SER A 32 -2.80 -10.81 -3.98
C SER A 32 -3.46 -10.32 -2.69
N ARG A 33 -3.63 -9.01 -2.57
CA ARG A 33 -4.25 -8.37 -1.40
C ARG A 33 -5.08 -7.16 -1.82
N TYR A 34 -6.28 -7.08 -1.28
CA TYR A 34 -7.09 -5.87 -1.34
C TYR A 34 -6.47 -4.74 -0.51
N ILE A 35 -6.44 -3.53 -1.07
CA ILE A 35 -5.96 -2.31 -0.44
C ILE A 35 -7.15 -1.35 -0.30
N PRO A 36 -7.78 -1.29 0.89
CA PRO A 36 -8.86 -0.34 1.17
C PRO A 36 -8.23 1.03 1.42
N VAL A 37 -8.24 1.90 0.41
CA VAL A 37 -7.67 3.25 0.54
C VAL A 37 -8.69 4.20 1.19
N ASP A 38 -9.97 3.85 1.20
CA ASP A 38 -11.06 4.62 1.84
C ASP A 38 -11.06 4.52 3.37
N ASP A 39 -10.65 3.36 3.92
CA ASP A 39 -10.56 3.14 5.38
C ASP A 39 -9.50 4.02 6.07
N PHE A 40 -8.58 4.62 5.29
CA PHE A 40 -7.59 5.59 5.80
C PHE A 40 -8.15 7.02 5.91
N LEU A 41 -9.28 7.31 5.28
CA LEU A 41 -9.94 8.62 5.33
C LEU A 41 -11.04 8.72 6.40
N TYR A 42 -11.64 7.61 6.78
CA TYR A 42 -12.69 7.57 7.80
C TYR A 42 -12.18 6.91 9.08
N GLY A 43 -11.52 7.71 9.91
CA GLY A 43 -11.44 7.35 11.33
C GLY A 43 -12.86 7.12 11.86
N GLU A 44 -13.11 6.02 12.57
CA GLU A 44 -14.42 5.62 13.12
C GLU A 44 -15.08 6.63 14.09
N TRP A 45 -14.60 7.86 14.18
CA TRP A 45 -15.09 8.87 15.10
C TRP A 45 -15.10 10.24 14.40
N GLY A 46 -16.27 10.88 14.42
CA GLY A 46 -16.65 12.03 13.60
C GLY A 46 -15.68 13.23 13.54
N GLU A 47 -15.97 14.08 12.55
CA GLU A 47 -15.61 15.50 12.48
C GLU A 47 -14.12 15.88 12.53
N TYR A 48 -13.25 14.99 12.07
CA TYR A 48 -11.91 15.40 11.64
C TYR A 48 -11.67 14.89 10.22
N SER A 49 -12.08 15.69 9.24
CA SER A 49 -11.50 15.65 7.90
C SER A 49 -10.01 15.94 8.05
N ALA A 50 -9.21 14.89 8.20
CA ALA A 50 -7.76 14.99 8.20
C ALA A 50 -7.32 15.73 6.93
N PRO A 51 -6.33 16.63 7.01
CA PRO A 51 -5.82 17.28 5.81
C PRO A 51 -5.36 16.20 4.84
N LEU A 52 -5.83 16.32 3.60
CA LEU A 52 -5.53 15.51 2.42
C LEU A 52 -4.02 15.24 2.27
N GLY A 53 -3.46 14.29 3.01
CA GLY A 53 -2.48 13.41 2.40
C GLY A 53 -3.32 12.52 1.50
N SER A 54 -3.35 12.82 0.21
CA SER A 54 -4.35 12.24 -0.69
C SER A 54 -4.22 10.72 -0.69
N GLN A 55 -5.31 10.04 -1.00
CA GLN A 55 -5.30 8.61 -1.28
C GLN A 55 -4.21 8.25 -2.31
N GLU A 56 -3.96 9.18 -3.25
CA GLU A 56 -2.84 9.13 -4.19
C GLU A 56 -1.47 9.18 -3.47
N GLU A 57 -1.23 10.07 -2.51
CA GLU A 57 0.04 10.08 -1.75
C GLU A 57 0.29 8.76 -1.02
N PHE A 58 -0.75 8.14 -0.47
CA PHE A 58 -0.63 6.81 0.14
C PHE A 58 -0.25 5.75 -0.90
N LEU A 59 -0.91 5.75 -2.06
CA LEU A 59 -0.58 4.84 -3.15
C LEU A 59 0.82 5.07 -3.70
N ASP A 60 1.26 6.33 -3.84
CA ASP A 60 2.60 6.69 -4.26
C ASP A 60 3.65 6.11 -3.32
N GLY A 61 3.46 6.27 -2.01
CA GLY A 61 4.35 5.66 -1.02
C GLY A 61 4.35 4.13 -1.12
N LEU A 62 3.18 3.52 -1.29
CA LEU A 62 3.06 2.07 -1.47
C LEU A 62 3.81 1.57 -2.70
N PHE A 63 3.64 2.25 -3.84
CA PHE A 63 4.27 1.89 -5.10
C PHE A 63 5.78 2.10 -5.06
N GLU A 64 6.26 3.23 -4.50
CA GLU A 64 7.68 3.49 -4.32
C GLU A 64 8.35 2.41 -3.46
N ALA A 65 7.71 2.00 -2.36
CA ALA A 65 8.23 0.90 -1.55
C ALA A 65 8.31 -0.44 -2.31
N LEU A 66 7.38 -0.72 -3.22
CA LEU A 66 7.42 -1.93 -4.05
C LEU A 66 8.55 -1.86 -5.06
N GLU A 67 8.71 -0.73 -5.75
CA GLU A 67 9.78 -0.51 -6.72
C GLU A 67 11.17 -0.62 -6.08
N GLU A 68 11.36 -0.04 -4.89
CA GLU A 68 12.65 -0.05 -4.21
C GLU A 68 13.00 -1.39 -3.55
N ASN A 69 12.01 -2.13 -3.04
CA ASN A 69 12.26 -3.25 -2.14
C ASN A 69 11.99 -4.63 -2.75
N LEU A 70 11.33 -4.71 -3.92
CA LEU A 70 11.12 -6.00 -4.58
C LEU A 70 12.44 -6.60 -5.09
N PRO A 71 12.73 -7.87 -4.75
CA PRO A 71 13.93 -8.52 -5.26
C PRO A 71 13.92 -8.65 -6.78
N GLY A 72 15.12 -8.70 -7.37
CA GLY A 72 15.27 -9.01 -8.79
C GLY A 72 14.53 -10.29 -9.18
N GLY A 73 13.85 -10.25 -10.33
CA GLY A 73 13.02 -11.35 -10.82
C GLY A 73 11.62 -11.42 -10.20
N TRP A 74 11.21 -10.46 -9.38
CA TRP A 74 9.83 -10.35 -8.91
C TRP A 74 9.11 -9.25 -9.68
N SER A 75 7.79 -9.32 -9.71
CA SER A 75 6.93 -8.29 -10.31
C SER A 75 5.77 -7.97 -9.39
N TRP A 76 5.21 -6.79 -9.57
CA TRP A 76 3.99 -6.38 -8.92
C TRP A 76 3.06 -5.71 -9.93
N ASP A 77 1.80 -5.61 -9.54
CA ASP A 77 0.71 -5.09 -10.37
C ASP A 77 -0.41 -4.61 -9.45
N TYR A 78 -1.13 -3.57 -9.87
CA TYR A 78 -2.20 -2.98 -9.08
C TYR A 78 -3.43 -2.78 -9.95
N ASP A 79 -4.49 -3.53 -9.64
CA ASP A 79 -5.76 -3.46 -10.34
C ASP A 79 -6.74 -2.60 -9.53
N TYR A 80 -7.04 -1.40 -10.03
CA TYR A 80 -8.08 -0.55 -9.44
C TYR A 80 -9.45 -1.24 -9.55
N CYS A 81 -10.19 -1.31 -8.44
CA CYS A 81 -11.53 -1.89 -8.42
C CYS A 81 -12.63 -0.83 -8.21
N ASN A 82 -12.37 0.20 -7.41
CA ASN A 82 -13.18 1.39 -7.25
C ASN A 82 -12.20 2.52 -6.92
N ASP A 83 -12.20 3.64 -7.64
CA ASP A 83 -11.25 4.73 -7.39
C ASP A 83 -11.33 5.21 -5.92
N PRO A 84 -10.25 5.15 -5.10
CA PRO A 84 -8.87 4.69 -5.36
C PRO A 84 -8.46 3.36 -4.67
N GLU A 85 -9.41 2.50 -4.34
CA GLU A 85 -9.22 1.12 -3.90
C GLU A 85 -8.84 0.15 -5.03
N GLY A 86 -8.13 -0.90 -4.67
CA GLY A 86 -7.65 -1.87 -5.65
C GLY A 86 -7.01 -3.11 -5.05
N TYR A 87 -6.61 -4.03 -5.94
CA TYR A 87 -5.92 -5.25 -5.60
C TYR A 87 -4.45 -5.15 -5.99
N LEU A 88 -3.58 -5.20 -4.99
CA LEU A 88 -2.14 -5.37 -5.22
C LEU A 88 -1.82 -6.85 -5.39
N THR A 89 -1.14 -7.19 -6.48
CA THR A 89 -0.61 -8.53 -6.71
C THR A 89 0.91 -8.50 -6.82
N ILE A 90 1.61 -9.29 -5.99
CA ILE A 90 3.06 -9.50 -6.05
C ILE A 90 3.32 -10.93 -6.55
N ARG A 91 4.16 -11.08 -7.58
CA ARG A 91 4.48 -12.35 -8.22
C ARG A 91 5.99 -12.61 -8.16
N LYS A 92 6.38 -13.79 -7.71
CA LYS A 92 7.74 -14.30 -7.87
C LYS A 92 7.90 -14.73 -9.32
N GLY A 93 8.86 -14.17 -10.06
CA GLY A 93 9.21 -14.70 -11.37
C GLY A 93 9.69 -16.14 -11.25
N ALA A 94 9.53 -16.90 -12.33
CA ALA A 94 10.12 -18.21 -12.43
C ALA A 94 11.65 -18.06 -12.30
N GLN A 95 12.23 -18.68 -11.26
CA GLN A 95 13.67 -18.86 -11.15
C GLN A 95 14.14 -19.91 -12.15
#